data_AF-A0A7W0T3X1-F1
#
_entry.id   AF-A0A7W0T3X1-F1
#
_cell.length_a   1.000
_cell.length_b   1.000
_cell.length_c   1.000
_cell.angle_alpha   90.00
_cell.angle_beta   90.00
_cell.angle_gamma   90.00
#
_symmetry.space_group_name_H-M   'P 1'
#
loop_
_entity.id
_entity.type
_entity.pdbx_description
1 polymer ?
#
loop_
_entity_poly.entity_id
_entity_poly.type
_entity_poly.pdbx_seq_one_letter_code
_entity_poly.pdbx_strand_id
1 'polypeptide(L)' 'GPARRVEAGGVVGELAVLTRAPRAATVVADGTVEVLEIDREAFAAASRRAPELVLGLCATLAGWLATNRPDVL' A
#
# COMPACT_ATOMS: atom_id res chain seq x y z
N GLY A 1 5.51 -6.72 -16.64
CA GLY A 1 4.61 -5.61 -16.99
C GLY A 1 5.27 -4.28 -16.66
N PRO A 2 4.71 -3.15 -17.08
CA PRO A 2 5.27 -1.84 -16.74
C PRO A 2 5.27 -1.62 -15.22
N ALA A 3 6.30 -0.94 -14.72
CA ALA A 3 6.38 -0.58 -13.31
C ALA A 3 5.28 0.44 -12.99
N ARG A 4 4.60 0.25 -11.85
CA ARG A 4 3.63 1.20 -11.36
C ARG A 4 4.35 2.38 -10.68
N ARG A 5 3.94 3.60 -11.00
CA ARG A 5 4.35 4.81 -10.26
C ARG A 5 3.45 5.06 -9.05
N VAL A 6 4.07 5.53 -7.98
CA VAL A 6 3.41 5.93 -6.74
C VAL A 6 3.78 7.39 -6.52
N GLU A 7 2.76 8.24 -6.49
CA GLU A 7 2.91 9.68 -6.29
C GLU A 7 2.76 10.05 -4.80
N ALA A 8 2.99 11.32 -4.46
CA ALA A 8 2.79 11.84 -3.12
C ALA A 8 1.37 11.51 -2.58
N GLY A 9 1.30 11.07 -1.32
CA GLY A 9 0.07 10.56 -0.70
C GLY A 9 -0.24 9.09 -1.02
N GLY A 10 0.53 8.45 -1.91
CA GLY A 10 0.45 7.02 -2.15
C GLY A 10 1.03 6.19 -0.99
N VAL A 11 0.53 4.96 -0.86
CA VAL A 11 0.96 3.99 0.15
C VAL A 11 1.68 2.83 -0.55
N VAL A 12 2.71 2.30 0.11
CA VAL A 12 3.46 1.11 -0.32
C VAL A 12 3.60 0.11 0.82
N GLY A 13 3.75 -1.18 0.50
CA GLY A 13 3.88 -2.26 1.48
C GLY A 13 2.55 -2.74 2.07
N GLU A 14 1.44 -2.10 1.69
CA GLU A 14 0.08 -2.40 2.14
C GLU A 14 -0.36 -3.83 1.84
N LEU A 15 0.04 -4.39 0.69
CA LEU A 15 -0.28 -5.77 0.34
C LEU A 15 0.33 -6.76 1.34
N ALA A 16 1.58 -6.55 1.77
CA ALA A 16 2.22 -7.43 2.75
C ALA A 16 1.55 -7.34 4.12
N VAL A 17 1.03 -6.17 4.48
CA VAL A 17 0.29 -5.95 5.74
C VAL A 17 -1.07 -6.64 5.70
N LEU A 18 -1.85 -6.43 4.64
CA LEU A 18 -3.22 -6.95 4.52
C LEU A 18 -3.28 -8.46 4.26
N THR A 19 -2.39 -8.97 3.40
CA THR A 19 -2.39 -10.38 2.99
C THR A 19 -1.54 -11.27 3.91
N ARG A 20 -0.65 -10.68 4.72
CA ARG A 20 0.40 -11.38 5.47
C ARG A 20 1.35 -12.21 4.58
N ALA A 21 1.39 -11.93 3.28
CA ALA A 21 2.36 -12.51 2.36
C ALA A 21 3.70 -11.76 2.38
N PRO A 22 4.79 -12.35 1.86
CA PRO A 22 6.03 -11.63 1.60
C PRO A 22 5.83 -10.39 0.70
N ARG A 23 6.83 -9.51 0.64
CA ARG A 23 6.80 -8.32 -0.22
C ARG A 23 6.48 -8.72 -1.67
N ALA A 24 5.45 -8.09 -2.25
CA ALA A 24 4.99 -8.41 -3.61
C ALA A 24 5.85 -7.73 -4.70
N ALA A 25 6.56 -6.66 -4.36
CA ALA A 25 7.38 -5.90 -5.30
C ALA A 25 8.56 -5.19 -4.60
N THR A 26 9.48 -4.64 -5.40
CA THR A 26 10.48 -3.66 -4.95
C THR A 26 9.96 -2.26 -5.29
N VAL A 27 10.05 -1.33 -4.35
CA VAL A 27 9.81 0.11 -4.59
C VAL A 27 11.16 0.80 -4.59
N VAL A 28 11.40 1.65 -5.58
CA VAL A 28 12.63 2.43 -5.72
C VAL A 28 12.25 3.90 -5.80
N ALA A 29 12.95 4.75 -5.06
CA ALA A 29 12.75 6.20 -5.14
C ALA A 29 13.18 6.72 -6.51
N ASP A 30 12.32 7.54 -7.13
CA ASP A 30 12.61 8.27 -8.36
C ASP A 30 12.86 9.73 -8.00
N GLY A 31 14.12 10.04 -7.64
CA GLY A 31 14.51 11.34 -7.11
C GLY A 31 14.47 11.42 -5.58
N THR A 32 14.31 12.65 -5.05
CA THR A 32 14.24 12.89 -3.61
C THR A 32 12.81 12.68 -3.12
N VAL A 33 12.64 11.77 -2.16
CA VAL A 33 11.34 11.45 -1.56
C VAL A 33 11.43 11.51 -0.04
N GLU A 34 10.32 11.88 0.60
CA GLU A 34 10.14 11.79 2.04
C GLU A 34 8.98 10.83 2.31
N VAL A 35 9.15 9.94 3.29
CA VAL A 35 8.17 8.90 3.62
C VAL A 35 7.89 8.87 5.11
N LEU A 36 6.64 8.59 5.46
CA LEU A 36 6.26 8.21 6.81
C LEU A 36 6.33 6.68 6.92
N GLU A 37 7.28 6.19 7.69
CA GLU A 37 7.41 4.76 7.96
C GLU A 37 6.58 4.37 9.19
N ILE A 38 5.83 3.27 9.06
CA ILE A 38 5.09 2.67 10.15
C ILE A 38 5.47 1.20 10.21
N ASP A 39 6.04 0.76 11.32
CA ASP A 39 6.35 -0.65 11.52
C ASP A 39 5.08 -1.47 11.82
N ARG A 40 5.25 -2.80 11.89
CA ARG A 40 4.15 -3.74 12.11
C ARG A 40 3.44 -3.53 13.45
N GLU A 41 4.17 -3.21 14.51
CA GLU A 41 3.62 -3.06 15.85
C GLU A 41 2.83 -1.76 15.95
N ALA A 42 3.39 -0.66 15.46
CA ALA A 42 2.75 0.64 15.35
C ALA A 42 1.48 0.54 14.49
N PHE A 43 1.54 -0.15 13.34
CA PHE A 43 0.36 -0.37 12.49
C PHE A 43 -0.72 -1.17 13.24
N ALA A 44 -0.34 -2.24 13.95
CA ALA A 44 -1.30 -3.06 14.69
C ALA A 44 -1.95 -2.26 15.84
N ALA A 45 -1.19 -1.42 16.54
CA ALA A 45 -1.70 -0.54 17.57
C ALA A 45 -2.63 0.53 17.00
N ALA A 46 -2.25 1.18 15.90
CA ALA A 46 -3.07 2.16 15.20
C ALA A 46 -4.38 1.55 14.69
N SER A 47 -4.32 0.35 14.09
CA SER A 47 -5.51 -0.36 13.59
C SER A 47 -6.52 -0.68 14.70
N ARG A 48 -6.07 -0.94 15.93
CA ARG A 48 -6.97 -1.15 17.08
C ARG A 48 -7.61 0.15 17.56
N ARG A 49 -6.90 1.27 17.47
CA ARG A 49 -7.38 2.60 17.90
C ARG A 49 -8.25 3.29 16.87
N ALA A 50 -7.98 3.04 15.60
CA ALA A 50 -8.57 3.68 14.43
C ALA A 50 -8.85 2.62 13.34
N PRO A 51 -9.92 1.82 13.46
CA PRO A 51 -10.25 0.77 12.49
C PRO A 51 -10.42 1.27 11.04
N GLU A 52 -10.78 2.54 10.87
CA GLU A 52 -10.88 3.23 9.58
C GLU A 52 -9.56 3.25 8.80
N LEU A 53 -8.42 3.12 9.47
CA LEU A 53 -7.11 3.03 8.84
C LEU A 53 -7.01 1.79 7.93
N VAL A 54 -7.54 0.66 8.37
CA VAL A 54 -7.57 -0.57 7.57
C VAL A 54 -8.53 -0.41 6.38
N LEU A 55 -9.68 0.23 6.59
CA LEU A 55 -10.63 0.51 5.52
C LEU A 55 -10.04 1.44 4.45
N GLY A 56 -9.30 2.48 4.85
CA GLY A 56 -8.58 3.36 3.94
C GLY A 56 -7.53 2.62 3.11
N LEU A 57 -6.83 1.66 3.72
CA LEU A 57 -5.86 0.81 3.04
C LEU A 57 -6.53 -0.10 1.99
N CYS A 58 -7.65 -0.74 2.36
CA CYS A 58 -8.46 -1.53 1.45
C CYS A 58 -9.02 -0.69 0.31
N ALA A 59 -9.50 0.53 0.59
CA ALA A 59 -10.00 1.46 -0.42
C ALA A 59 -8.91 1.89 -1.40
N THR A 60 -7.68 2.12 -0.92
CA THR A 60 -6.52 2.42 -1.77
C THR A 60 -6.24 1.29 -2.75
N LEU A 61 -6.21 0.04 -2.28
CA LEU A 61 -6.05 -1.15 -3.13
C LEU A 61 -7.20 -1.31 -4.13
N ALA A 62 -8.44 -1.13 -3.68
CA ALA A 62 -9.62 -1.23 -4.54
C ALA A 62 -9.60 -0.17 -5.64
N GLY A 63 -9.19 1.05 -5.32
CA GLY A 63 -8.99 2.11 -6.30
C GLY A 63 -7.97 1.73 -7.37
N TRP A 64 -6.89 1.04 -6.99
CA TRP A 64 -5.92 0.54 -7.97
C TRP A 64 -6.54 -0.52 -8.87
N LEU A 65 -7.26 -1.49 -8.32
CA LEU A 65 -7.93 -2.54 -9.11
C LEU A 65 -8.98 -1.96 -10.06
N ALA A 66 -9.75 -0.96 -9.61
CA ALA A 66 -10.76 -0.30 -10.42
C ALA A 66 -10.15 0.50 -11.58
N THR A 67 -9.00 1.15 -11.33
CA THR A 67 -8.29 1.95 -12.33
C THR A 67 -7.45 1.08 -13.27
N ASN A 68 -7.07 -0.12 -12.82
CA ASN A 68 -6.23 -1.07 -13.54
C ASN A 68 -7.08 -2.28 -13.98
N ARG A 69 -7.94 -2.08 -15.00
CA ARG A 69 -8.78 -3.13 -15.61
C ARG A 69 -7.91 -4.32 -16.04
N PRO A 70 -8.14 -5.54 -15.53
CA PRO A 70 -7.39 -6.72 -15.95
C PRO A 70 -8.20 -7.53 -16.96
N ASP A 71 -7.78 -7.46 -18.22
CA ASP A 71 -7.76 -8.60 -19.14
C ASP A 71 -6.59 -9.56 -18.79
N VAL A 72 -6.18 -9.61 -17.52
CA VAL A 72 -5.10 -10.45 -17.02
C VAL A 72 -5.47 -11.01 -15.62
N LEU A 73 -6.43 -11.92 -15.61
CA LEU A 73 -6.30 -13.21 -14.94
C LEU A 73 -6.32 -14.29 -16.02
#